data_AF-A0A3D3LQ02-F1
#
_entry.id   AF-A0A3D3LQ02-F1
#
_cell.length_a   1.000
_cell.length_b   1.000
_cell.length_c   1.000
_cell.angle_alpha   90.00
_cell.angle_beta   90.00
_cell.angle_gamma   90.00
#
_symmetry.space_group_name_H-M   'P 1'
#
loop_
_entity.id
_entity.type
_entity.pdbx_description
1 polymer ?
#
loop_
_entity_poly.entity_id
_entity_poly.type
_entity_poly.pdbx_seq_one_letter_code
_entity_poly.pdbx_strand_id
1 'polypeptide(L)' 'VQNAVYERRQELSKPLYEKINKAIEDLAKEMKYSYIFDKAAGNPLYGDKEFDVTFKVMDKLK' A
#
# COMPACT_ATOMS: atom_id res chain seq x y z
N VAL A 1 -25.96 13.33 -4.21
CA VAL A 1 -25.08 13.86 -3.13
C VAL A 1 -24.11 12.80 -2.61
N GLN A 2 -24.55 11.59 -2.25
CA GLN A 2 -23.64 10.53 -1.73
C GLN A 2 -22.50 10.15 -2.71
N ASN A 3 -22.76 10.03 -4.02
CA ASN A 3 -21.72 9.73 -5.02
C ASN A 3 -20.64 10.82 -5.12
N ALA A 4 -21.03 12.09 -5.19
CA ALA A 4 -20.09 13.20 -5.32
C ALA A 4 -19.13 13.34 -4.12
N VAL A 5 -19.61 13.04 -2.90
CA VAL A 5 -18.76 13.06 -1.70
C VAL A 5 -17.77 11.88 -1.70
N TYR A 6 -18.19 10.71 -2.20
CA TYR A 6 -17.32 9.56 -2.38
C TYR A 6 -16.25 9.81 -3.45
N GLU A 7 -16.64 10.32 -4.62
CA GLU A 7 -15.74 10.70 -5.71
C GLU A 7 -14.72 11.73 -5.25
N ARG A 8 -15.17 12.78 -4.55
CA ARG A 8 -14.25 13.81 -4.04
C ARG A 8 -13.26 13.25 -3.03
N ARG A 9 -13.67 12.30 -2.18
CA ARG A 9 -12.75 11.58 -1.29
C ARG A 9 -11.72 10.79 -2.07
N GLN A 10 -12.13 10.06 -3.10
CA GLN A 10 -11.21 9.28 -3.93
C GLN A 10 -10.19 10.17 -4.65
N GLU A 11 -10.62 11.31 -5.19
CA GLU A 11 -9.72 12.28 -5.82
C GLU A 11 -8.67 12.81 -4.85
N LEU A 12 -9.08 13.18 -3.63
CA LEU A 12 -8.16 13.69 -2.61
C LEU A 12 -7.21 12.61 -2.08
N SER A 13 -7.64 11.36 -2.04
CA SER A 13 -6.81 10.23 -1.61
C SER A 13 -5.89 9.72 -2.71
N LYS A 14 -6.20 9.94 -3.99
CA LYS A 14 -5.39 9.52 -5.14
C LYS A 14 -3.88 9.83 -5.01
N PRO A 15 -3.45 11.08 -4.71
CA PRO A 15 -2.02 11.38 -4.58
C PRO A 15 -1.35 10.65 -3.42
N LEU A 16 -2.10 10.33 -2.35
CA LEU A 16 -1.58 9.53 -1.24
C LEU A 16 -1.38 8.07 -1.68
N TYR A 17 -2.36 7.49 -2.38
CA TYR A 17 -2.22 6.13 -2.92
C TYR A 17 -1.06 6.00 -3.90
N GLU A 18 -0.84 7.00 -4.75
CA GLU A 18 0.31 7.03 -5.67
C GLU A 18 1.65 7.03 -4.92
N LYS A 19 1.76 7.81 -3.83
CA LYS A 19 2.95 7.80 -2.97
C LYS A 19 3.18 6.43 -2.31
N ILE A 20 2.10 5.82 -1.80
CA ILE A 20 2.16 4.48 -1.19
C ILE A 20 2.60 3.44 -2.21
N ASN A 21 2.02 3.43 -3.41
CA ASN A 21 2.40 2.49 -4.47
C ASN A 21 3.87 2.64 -4.86
N LYS A 22 4.35 3.88 -5.00
CA LYS A 22 5.76 4.13 -5.28
C LYS A 22 6.69 3.61 -4.17
N ALA A 23 6.34 3.87 -2.91
CA ALA A 23 7.10 3.35 -1.77
C ALA A 23 7.14 1.82 -1.72
N ILE A 24 6.03 1.16 -2.06
CA ILE A 24 5.94 -0.31 -2.17
C ILE A 24 6.87 -0.82 -3.29
N GLU A 25 6.82 -0.20 -4.48
CA GLU A 25 7.67 -0.59 -5.61
C GLU A 25 9.17 -0.42 -5.31
N ASP A 26 9.55 0.71 -4.71
CA ASP A 26 10.94 1.00 -4.37
C ASP A 26 11.46 0.00 -3.33
N LEU A 27 10.66 -0.31 -2.30
CA LEU A 27 10.99 -1.34 -1.32
C LEU A 27 11.11 -2.72 -1.95
N ALA A 28 10.19 -3.08 -2.85
CA ALA A 28 10.22 -4.38 -3.54
C ALA A 28 11.51 -4.55 -4.35
N LYS A 29 11.95 -3.52 -5.06
CA LYS A 29 13.19 -3.53 -5.84
C LYS A 29 14.43 -3.63 -4.94
N GLU A 30 14.49 -2.86 -3.87
CA GLU A 30 15.62 -2.85 -2.93
C GLU A 30 15.78 -4.18 -2.21
N MET A 31 14.67 -4.73 -1.71
CA MET A 31 14.64 -5.98 -0.95
C MET A 31 14.54 -7.23 -1.83
N LYS A 32 14.46 -7.05 -3.15
CA LYS A 32 14.29 -8.11 -4.16
C LYS A 32 13.05 -8.98 -3.93
N TYR A 33 11.96 -8.36 -3.49
CA TYR A 33 10.66 -9.04 -3.40
C TYR A 33 10.05 -9.17 -4.79
N SER A 34 9.60 -10.38 -5.12
CA SER A 34 8.84 -10.61 -6.36
C SER A 34 7.37 -10.26 -6.20
N TYR A 35 6.83 -10.33 -4.98
CA TYR A 35 5.43 -10.08 -4.68
C TYR A 35 5.29 -9.39 -3.32
N ILE A 36 4.35 -8.45 -3.23
CA ILE A 36 3.85 -7.88 -1.99
C ILE A 36 2.34 -8.03 -2.03
N PHE A 37 1.77 -8.55 -0.95
CA PHE A 37 0.35 -8.82 -0.87
C PHE A 37 -0.34 -7.86 0.11
N ASP A 38 -1.52 -7.39 -0.28
CA ASP A 38 -2.36 -6.58 0.59
C ASP A 38 -3.23 -7.49 1.47
N LYS A 39 -2.92 -7.49 2.78
CA LYS A 39 -3.67 -8.23 3.78
C LYS A 39 -5.15 -7.82 3.84
N ALA A 40 -5.49 -6.57 3.55
CA ALA A 40 -6.87 -6.09 3.52
C ALA A 40 -7.66 -6.64 2.33
N ALA A 41 -6.98 -7.00 1.23
CA ALA A 41 -7.58 -7.64 0.06
C ALA A 41 -7.89 -9.14 0.29
N GLY A 42 -7.56 -9.68 1.47
CA GLY A 42 -7.91 -11.04 1.87
C GLY A 42 -6.96 -12.13 1.38
N ASN A 43 -5.84 -11.78 0.72
CA ASN A 43 -4.80 -12.70 0.30
C ASN A 43 -3.42 -12.11 0.61
N PRO A 44 -2.49 -12.87 1.23
CA PRO A 44 -2.64 -14.23 1.74
C PRO A 44 -3.49 -14.26 3.02
N LEU A 45 -4.17 -15.38 3.25
CA LEU A 45 -4.99 -15.60 4.45
C LEU A 45 -4.15 -15.64 5.75
N TYR A 46 -2.87 -15.99 5.62
CA TYR A 46 -1.91 -16.05 6.72
C TYR A 46 -0.51 -15.72 6.21
N GLY A 47 0.29 -15.07 7.05
CA GLY A 47 1.71 -14.84 6.84
C GLY A 47 2.36 -14.46 8.17
N ASP A 48 3.57 -14.96 8.42
CA ASP A 48 4.30 -14.65 9.64
C ASP A 48 4.63 -13.17 9.72
N LYS A 49 4.68 -12.64 10.95
CA LYS A 49 4.90 -11.20 11.21
C LYS A 49 6.23 -10.70 10.66
N GLU A 50 7.22 -11.58 10.52
CA GLU A 50 8.52 -11.23 9.92
C GLU A 50 8.43 -10.85 8.43
N PHE A 51 7.38 -11.30 7.74
CA PHE A 51 7.10 -10.95 6.34
C PHE A 51 6.24 -9.69 6.20
N ASP A 52 5.75 -9.13 7.32
CA ASP A 52 5.01 -7.87 7.31
C ASP A 52 5.98 -6.70 7.02
N VAL A 53 5.75 -6.03 5.90
CA VAL A 53 6.58 -4.93 5.43
C VAL A 53 5.93 -3.56 5.65
N THR A 54 4.77 -3.47 6.31
CA THR A 54 4.03 -2.21 6.48
C THR A 54 4.89 -1.09 7.06
N PHE A 55 5.69 -1.38 8.10
CA PHE A 55 6.58 -0.37 8.68
C PHE A 55 7.69 0.07 7.73
N LYS A 56 8.26 -0.85 6.94
CA LYS A 56 9.30 -0.53 5.95
C LYS A 56 8.76 0.36 4.83
N VAL A 57 7.51 0.13 4.41
CA VAL A 57 6.81 1.00 3.46
C VAL A 57 6.55 2.37 4.09
N MET A 58 6.11 2.42 5.35
CA MET A 58 5.89 3.68 6.07
C MET A 58 7.17 4.52 6.20
N ASP A 59 8.32 3.88 6.43
CA ASP A 59 9.60 4.58 6.49
C ASP A 59 10.02 5.18 5.14
N LYS A 60 9.61 4.59 4.01
CA LYS A 60 9.81 5.13 2.66
C LYS A 60 8.91 6.33 2.32
N LEU A 61 7.87 6.58 3.12
CA LEU A 61 6.91 7.68 2.90
C LEU A 61 7.27 8.96 3.66
N LYS A 62 8.24 8.90 4.59
CA LYS A 62 8.80 10.06 5.28
C LYS A 62 9.59 10.95 4.32
#